data_AF-A0A351Y5B2-F1
#
_entry.id   AF-A0A351Y5B2-F1
#
_cell.length_a   1.000
_cell.length_b   1.000
_cell.length_c   1.000
_cell.angle_alpha   90.00
_cell.angle_beta   90.00
_cell.angle_gamma   90.00
#
_symmetry.space_group_name_H-M   'P 1'
#
loop_
_entity.id
_entity.type
_entity.pdbx_description
1 polymer ?
#
loop_
_entity_poly.entity_id
_entity_poly.type
_entity_poly.pdbx_seq_one_letter_code
_entity_poly.pdbx_strand_id
1 'polypeptide(L)' 'MTNSPYSTELNTAYLFAFENGITTMDTIQKANMDGELIRSHMAKIMVNYAIKVLEKTPDT' A
#
# COMPACT_ATOMS: atom_id res chain seq x y z
N MET A 1 -2.04 -20.82 6.01
CA MET A 1 -1.90 -20.63 4.56
C MET A 1 -2.95 -19.63 4.13
N THR A 2 -2.52 -18.48 3.62
CA THR A 2 -3.39 -17.39 3.17
C THR A 2 -4.06 -17.80 1.87
N ASN A 3 -5.39 -17.90 1.86
CA ASN A 3 -6.22 -18.11 0.65
C ASN A 3 -6.24 -16.85 -0.24
N SER A 4 -5.06 -16.32 -0.55
CA SER A 4 -4.89 -15.16 -1.43
C SER A 4 -4.49 -15.65 -2.81
N PRO A 5 -5.14 -15.19 -3.90
CA PRO A 5 -4.77 -15.56 -5.26
C PRO A 5 -3.46 -14.91 -5.72
N TYR A 6 -2.91 -13.97 -4.94
CA TYR A 6 -1.73 -13.19 -5.30
C TYR A 6 -0.42 -13.88 -4.92
N SER A 7 0.68 -13.48 -5.56
CA SER A 7 2.01 -13.98 -5.25
C SER A 7 2.43 -13.65 -3.81
N THR A 8 3.43 -14.37 -3.29
CA THR A 8 3.99 -14.10 -1.96
C THR A 8 4.46 -12.65 -1.85
N GLU A 9 5.14 -12.14 -2.86
CA GLU A 9 5.64 -10.75 -2.90
C GLU A 9 4.50 -9.74 -2.76
N LEU A 10 3.42 -9.90 -3.53
CA LEU A 10 2.26 -9.01 -3.47
C LEU A 10 1.54 -9.09 -2.11
N ASN A 11 1.46 -10.28 -1.52
CA ASN A 11 0.92 -10.46 -0.17
C ASN A 11 1.78 -9.74 0.87
N THR A 12 3.10 -9.90 0.80
CA THR A 12 4.03 -9.23 1.72
C THR A 12 3.98 -7.71 1.57
N ALA A 13 3.95 -7.20 0.33
CA ALA A 13 3.85 -5.78 0.06
C ALA A 13 2.53 -5.18 0.59
N TYR A 14 1.40 -5.89 0.39
CA TYR A 14 0.10 -5.49 0.94
C TYR A 14 0.13 -5.43 2.48
N LEU A 15 0.65 -6.48 3.13
CA LEU A 15 0.73 -6.54 4.59
C LEU A 15 1.57 -5.40 5.15
N PHE A 16 2.75 -5.16 4.56
CA PHE A 16 3.59 -4.03 4.92
C PHE A 16 2.84 -2.70 4.79
N ALA A 17 2.17 -2.48 3.66
CA ALA A 17 1.43 -1.26 3.41
C ALA A 17 0.25 -1.07 4.38
N PHE A 18 -0.44 -2.15 4.75
CA PHE A 18 -1.56 -2.12 5.68
C PHE A 18 -1.09 -1.85 7.12
N GLU A 19 -0.07 -2.58 7.59
CA GLU A 19 0.49 -2.45 8.94
C GLU A 19 1.08 -1.06 9.20
N ASN A 20 1.67 -0.44 8.17
CA ASN A 20 2.23 0.92 8.26
C ASN A 20 1.20 2.02 7.93
N GLY A 21 -0.07 1.68 7.70
CA GLY A 21 -1.12 2.66 7.40
C GLY A 21 -0.92 3.40 6.06
N ILE A 22 -0.19 2.81 5.12
CA ILE A 22 -0.01 3.32 3.76
C ILE A 22 -1.29 3.09 2.95
N THR A 23 -1.93 1.94 3.15
CA THR A 23 -3.27 1.64 2.62
C THR A 23 -4.26 1.40 3.76
N THR A 24 -5.53 1.73 3.52
CA THR A 24 -6.65 1.48 4.43
C THR A 24 -7.60 0.42 3.88
N MET A 25 -7.23 -0.24 2.78
CA MET A 25 -8.00 -1.36 2.25
C MET A 25 -7.86 -2.54 3.20
N ASP A 26 -8.98 -3.09 3.64
CA ASP A 26 -9.09 -4.14 4.65
C ASP A 26 -8.66 -5.53 4.15
N THR A 27 -8.62 -5.73 2.82
CA THR A 27 -8.14 -6.97 2.21
C THR A 27 -7.31 -6.69 0.96
N ILE A 28 -6.38 -7.59 0.63
CA ILE A 28 -5.57 -7.50 -0.59
C ILE A 28 -6.42 -7.55 -1.87
N GLN A 29 -7.53 -8.29 -1.85
CA GLN A 29 -8.47 -8.35 -2.97
C GLN A 29 -9.12 -6.99 -3.27
N LYS A 30 -9.34 -6.17 -2.24
CA LYS A 30 -9.86 -4.80 -2.38
C LYS A 30 -8.78 -3.77 -2.67
N ALA A 31 -7.50 -4.12 -2.52
CA ALA A 31 -6.37 -3.23 -2.80
C ALA A 31 -6.08 -3.03 -4.30
N ASN A 32 -6.92 -3.56 -5.19
CA ASN A 32 -6.83 -3.43 -6.64
C ASN A 32 -5.44 -3.82 -7.19
N MET A 33 -4.95 -4.99 -6.78
CA MET A 33 -3.59 -5.45 -7.10
C MET A 33 -3.37 -5.69 -8.61
N ASP A 34 -4.42 -6.00 -9.36
CA ASP A 34 -4.36 -6.25 -10.80
C ASP A 34 -4.72 -5.01 -11.64
N GLY A 35 -5.09 -3.90 -10.99
CA GLY A 35 -5.51 -2.68 -11.66
C GLY A 35 -4.35 -1.80 -12.11
N GLU A 36 -4.66 -0.83 -12.98
CA GLU A 36 -3.67 0.14 -13.45
C GLU A 36 -3.30 1.15 -12.35
N LEU A 37 -1.99 1.32 -12.12
CA LEU A 37 -1.47 2.33 -11.20
C LEU A 37 -1.51 3.71 -11.87
N ILE A 38 -2.51 4.52 -11.53
CA ILE A 38 -2.58 5.91 -11.97
C ILE A 38 -1.71 6.83 -11.10
N ARG A 39 -1.28 7.96 -11.67
CA ARG A 39 -0.36 8.93 -11.01
C ARG A 39 -0.84 9.39 -9.63
N SER A 40 -2.15 9.62 -9.46
CA SER A 40 -2.72 10.04 -8.17
C SER A 40 -2.63 8.96 -7.10
N HIS A 41 -2.79 7.68 -7.46
CA HIS A 41 -2.60 6.55 -6.54
C HIS A 41 -1.14 6.45 -6.13
N MET A 42 -0.22 6.54 -7.08
CA MET A 42 1.22 6.52 -6.79
C MET A 42 1.63 7.68 -5.87
N ALA A 43 1.18 8.90 -6.16
CA ALA A 43 1.46 10.06 -5.31
C ALA A 43 0.97 9.85 -3.87
N LYS A 44 -0.24 9.33 -3.69
CA LYS A 44 -0.79 9.01 -2.37
C LYS A 44 0.04 7.96 -1.62
N ILE A 45 0.45 6.87 -2.30
CA ILE A 45 1.30 5.83 -1.72
C ILE A 45 2.63 6.43 -1.26
N MET A 46 3.28 7.24 -2.12
CA MET A 46 4.56 7.85 -1.82
C MET A 46 4.49 8.82 -0.64
N VAL A 47 3.46 9.68 -0.59
CA VAL A 47 3.25 10.62 0.53
C VAL A 47 3.00 9.86 1.83
N ASN A 48 2.15 8.83 1.80
CA ASN A 48 1.89 8.02 2.99
C ASN A 48 3.14 7.28 3.46
N TYR A 49 3.95 6.72 2.55
CA TYR A 49 5.22 6.09 2.90
C TYR A 49 6.19 7.10 3.56
N ALA A 50 6.34 8.29 2.97
CA ALA A 50 7.21 9.33 3.53
C ALA A 50 6.79 9.75 4.93
N ILE A 51 5.48 9.92 5.18
CA ILE A 51 4.97 10.36 6.48
C ILE A 51 4.97 9.23 7.52
N LYS A 52 4.55 8.01 7.13
CA LYS A 52 4.27 6.92 8.07
C LYS A 52 5.47 6.02 8.33
N VAL A 53 6.36 5.86 7.35
CA VAL A 53 7.52 4.96 7.46
C VAL A 53 8.81 5.76 7.65
N LEU A 54 8.99 6.84 6.88
CA LEU A 54 10.18 7.68 6.98
C LEU A 54 10.04 8.82 7.99
N GLU A 55 8.88 8.93 8.64
CA GLU A 55 8.56 9.95 9.64
C GLU A 55 8.85 11.39 9.17
N LYS A 56 8.64 11.64 7.86
CA LYS A 56 8.84 12.98 7.28
C LYS A 56 7.62 13.85 7.49
N THR A 57 7.87 15.12 7.75
CA THR A 57 6.83 16.16 7.80
C THR A 57 6.81 16.90 6.47
N PRO A 58 5.62 17.10 5.85
CA PRO A 58 5.50 17.97 4.69
C PRO A 58 6.03 19.37 5.01
N ASP A 59 6.81 19.93 4.08
CA ASP A 59 7.18 21.34 4.11
C ASP A 59 5.96 22.16 3.67
N THR A 60 5.50 23.07 4.53
CA THR A 60 4.25 23.84 4.36
C THR A 60 4.54 25.32 4.21
#